data_AF-A0A969UXV6-F1
#
_entry.id   AF-A0A969UXV6-F1
#
_cell.length_a   1.000
_cell.length_b   1.000
_cell.length_c   1.000
_cell.angle_alpha   90.00
_cell.angle_beta   90.00
_cell.angle_gamma   90.00
#
_symmetry.space_group_name_H-M   'P 1'
#
loop_
_entity.id
_entity.type
_entity.pdbx_description
1 polymer ?
#
loop_
_entity_poly.entity_id
_entity_poly.type
_entity_poly.pdbx_seq_one_letter_code
_entity_poly.pdbx_strand_id
1 'polypeptide(L)'
;QALGFPAYTVPLKRRDWLPTLGGRSMLPILQQLDQTVQRVRAETGSDRINLVGHSAGGWICRIYLGETPYDIHPGDVGKTCLWKAHTQVQTLTTLGTPHVSQERWTKRNLDFVKNSPLRPEVRHTCVAGKAILGSPKLGNWFTYSSYELTCGAG
;
A
#
# COMPACT_ATOMS: atom_id res chain seq x y z
N GLN A 1 19.65 13.42 -14.51
CA GLN A 1 19.31 12.79 -15.81
C GLN A 1 18.08 11.93 -15.60
N ALA A 2 16.98 12.15 -16.33
CA ALA A 2 15.84 11.24 -16.29
C ALA A 2 16.24 9.96 -17.03
N LEU A 3 16.16 8.80 -16.39
CA LEU A 3 16.63 7.51 -16.93
C LEU A 3 15.76 6.97 -18.09
N GLY A 4 14.79 7.74 -18.59
CA GLY A 4 13.93 7.36 -19.72
C GLY A 4 12.81 6.38 -19.38
N PHE A 5 12.66 5.96 -18.11
CA PHE A 5 11.55 5.09 -17.69
C PHE A 5 10.28 5.91 -17.44
N PRO A 6 9.16 5.62 -18.12
CA PRO A 6 7.87 6.24 -17.82
C PRO A 6 7.48 5.98 -16.36
N ALA A 7 7.23 7.04 -15.61
CA ALA A 7 6.85 6.99 -14.22
C ALA A 7 5.50 7.68 -14.02
N TYR A 8 4.59 6.98 -13.35
CA TYR A 8 3.23 7.45 -13.11
C TYR A 8 2.93 7.41 -11.62
N THR A 9 2.27 8.45 -11.12
CA THR A 9 1.72 8.44 -9.77
C THR A 9 0.26 8.03 -9.81
N VAL A 10 -0.17 7.21 -8.85
CA VAL A 10 -1.61 7.10 -8.56
C VAL A 10 -2.07 8.49 -8.09
N PRO A 11 -3.07 9.13 -8.74
CA PRO A 11 -3.38 10.54 -8.55
C PRO A 11 -4.16 10.83 -7.26
N LEU A 12 -3.69 10.27 -6.13
CA LEU A 12 -4.30 10.38 -4.82
C LEU A 12 -4.10 11.78 -4.24
N LYS A 13 -5.19 12.39 -3.80
CA LYS A 13 -5.26 13.63 -3.04
C LYS A 13 -5.58 13.33 -1.58
N ARG A 14 -5.32 14.28 -0.68
CA ARG A 14 -5.64 14.15 0.75
C ARG A 14 -7.10 13.74 1.01
N ARG A 15 -8.03 14.29 0.21
CA ARG A 15 -9.46 13.97 0.31
C ARG A 15 -9.79 12.49 0.03
N ASP A 16 -8.99 11.82 -0.78
CA ASP A 16 -9.22 10.42 -1.14
C ASP A 16 -8.89 9.47 0.01
N TRP A 17 -8.12 9.95 0.99
CA TRP A 17 -7.83 9.24 2.24
C TRP A 17 -8.91 9.43 3.30
N LEU A 18 -9.77 10.46 3.20
CA LEU A 18 -10.82 10.73 4.19
C LEU A 18 -11.78 9.53 4.42
N PRO A 19 -12.21 8.79 3.37
CA PRO A 19 -13.05 7.60 3.56
C PRO A 19 -12.35 6.46 4.31
N THR A 20 -11.02 6.44 4.32
CA THR A 20 -10.20 5.38 4.94
C THR A 20 -9.88 5.64 6.41
N LEU A 21 -10.15 6.86 6.91
CA LEU A 21 -9.82 7.27 8.28
C LEU A 21 -10.46 6.36 9.33
N GLY A 22 -9.76 6.16 10.45
CA GLY A 22 -10.25 5.29 11.54
C GLY A 22 -10.11 3.80 11.24
N GLY A 23 -9.29 3.42 10.27
CA GLY A 23 -9.07 2.02 9.89
C GLY A 23 -10.16 1.43 9.03
N ARG A 24 -10.85 2.27 8.27
CA ARG A 24 -11.84 1.86 7.28
C ARG A 24 -11.17 1.23 6.06
N SER A 25 -12.00 0.69 5.17
CA SER A 25 -11.57 0.03 3.95
C SER A 25 -10.68 0.92 3.08
N MET A 26 -9.68 0.29 2.46
CA MET A 26 -8.77 0.91 1.49
C MET A 26 -9.29 0.73 0.06
N LEU A 27 -10.50 0.20 -0.11
CA LEU A 27 -11.11 -0.06 -1.40
C LEU A 27 -11.08 1.16 -2.36
N PRO A 28 -11.39 2.40 -1.94
CA PRO A 28 -11.31 3.55 -2.85
C PRO A 28 -9.89 3.82 -3.37
N ILE A 29 -8.86 3.55 -2.56
CA ILE A 29 -7.46 3.70 -2.94
C ILE A 29 -7.05 2.56 -3.87
N LEU A 30 -7.48 1.32 -3.58
CA LEU A 30 -7.24 0.15 -4.42
C LEU A 30 -7.88 0.30 -5.81
N GLN A 31 -9.08 0.87 -5.88
CA GLN A 31 -9.76 1.17 -7.16
C GLN A 31 -8.98 2.20 -7.99
N GLN A 32 -8.47 3.27 -7.37
CA GLN A 32 -7.66 4.26 -8.08
C GLN A 32 -6.31 3.70 -8.52
N LEU A 33 -5.70 2.85 -7.70
CA LEU A 33 -4.51 2.09 -8.08
C LEU A 33 -4.80 1.24 -9.31
N ASP A 34 -5.87 0.45 -9.29
CA ASP A 34 -6.24 -0.42 -10.41
C ASP A 34 -6.47 0.35 -11.70
N GLN A 35 -7.28 1.41 -11.65
CA GLN A 35 -7.51 2.29 -12.80
C GLN A 35 -6.21 2.88 -13.35
N THR A 36 -5.29 3.26 -12.46
CA THR A 36 -3.96 3.77 -12.87
C THR A 36 -3.15 2.67 -13.55
N VAL A 37 -3.11 1.46 -13.00
CA VAL A 37 -2.38 0.33 -13.58
C VAL A 37 -2.92 -0.02 -14.96
N GLN A 38 -4.24 -0.14 -15.11
CA GLN A 38 -4.84 -0.46 -16.41
C GLN A 38 -4.56 0.64 -17.44
N ARG A 39 -4.68 1.92 -17.04
CA ARG A 39 -4.37 3.06 -17.92
C ARG A 39 -2.91 3.04 -18.37
N VAL A 40 -1.97 2.85 -17.43
CA VAL A 40 -0.53 2.82 -17.76
C VAL A 40 -0.23 1.67 -18.73
N ARG A 41 -0.75 0.47 -18.48
CA ARG A 41 -0.55 -0.67 -19.37
C ARG A 41 -1.11 -0.43 -20.77
N ALA A 42 -2.28 0.21 -20.87
CA ALA A 42 -2.88 0.58 -22.16
C ALA A 42 -2.06 1.65 -22.89
N GLU A 43 -1.55 2.67 -22.19
CA GLU A 43 -0.74 3.74 -22.76
C GLU A 43 0.65 3.26 -23.23
N THR A 44 1.28 2.35 -22.48
CA THR A 44 2.65 1.89 -22.78
C THR A 44 2.70 0.59 -23.58
N GLY A 45 1.58 -0.12 -23.74
CA GLY A 45 1.52 -1.45 -24.35
C GLY A 45 2.26 -2.52 -23.54
N SER A 46 2.54 -2.29 -22.26
CA SER A 46 3.34 -3.20 -21.43
C SER A 46 2.50 -4.32 -20.83
N ASP A 47 2.96 -5.56 -20.97
CA ASP A 47 2.30 -6.72 -20.36
C ASP A 47 2.29 -6.63 -18.83
N ARG A 48 3.42 -6.19 -18.26
CA ARG A 48 3.63 -6.03 -16.82
C ARG A 48 4.22 -4.67 -16.46
N ILE A 49 3.97 -4.24 -15.23
CA ILE A 49 4.51 -3.00 -14.67
C ILE A 49 5.33 -3.24 -13.39
N ASN A 50 6.06 -2.22 -12.96
CA ASN A 50 6.71 -2.20 -11.65
C ASN A 50 5.95 -1.24 -10.72
N LEU A 51 5.64 -1.70 -9.52
CA LEU A 51 5.02 -0.89 -8.47
C LEU A 51 6.07 -0.42 -7.47
N VAL A 52 5.95 0.85 -7.07
CA VAL A 52 6.72 1.42 -5.96
C VAL A 52 5.75 1.93 -4.92
N GLY A 53 5.73 1.30 -3.75
CA GLY A 53 4.84 1.64 -2.64
C GLY A 53 5.59 2.22 -1.45
N HIS A 54 5.29 3.46 -1.07
CA HIS A 54 5.87 4.10 0.11
C HIS A 54 4.90 4.02 1.30
N SER A 55 5.42 3.69 2.49
CA SER A 55 4.63 3.61 3.73
C SER A 55 3.38 2.75 3.51
N ALA A 56 2.18 3.33 3.67
CA ALA A 56 0.91 2.65 3.42
C ALA A 56 0.75 2.08 2.00
N GLY A 57 1.29 2.78 1.00
CA GLY A 57 1.21 2.35 -0.39
C GLY A 57 1.80 0.95 -0.63
N GLY A 58 2.83 0.56 0.12
CA GLY A 58 3.45 -0.75 -0.04
C GLY A 58 2.54 -1.90 0.39
N TRP A 59 1.89 -1.80 1.55
CA TRP A 59 0.98 -2.86 2.00
C TRP A 59 -0.37 -2.80 1.25
N ILE A 60 -0.80 -1.63 0.75
CA ILE A 60 -1.93 -1.53 -0.18
C ILE A 60 -1.62 -2.28 -1.48
N CYS A 61 -0.41 -2.13 -2.03
CA CYS A 61 0.01 -2.91 -3.19
C CYS A 61 0.01 -4.42 -2.89
N ARG A 62 0.39 -4.85 -1.69
CA ARG A 62 0.29 -6.28 -1.32
C ARG A 62 -1.15 -6.79 -1.36
N ILE A 63 -2.13 -6.00 -0.91
CA ILE A 63 -3.55 -6.35 -1.03
C ILE A 63 -3.95 -6.49 -2.49
N TYR A 64 -3.56 -5.53 -3.34
CA TYR A 64 -3.86 -5.51 -4.76
C TYR A 64 -3.34 -6.75 -5.52
N LEU A 65 -2.17 -7.25 -5.13
CA LEU A 65 -1.54 -8.45 -5.71
C LEU A 65 -2.17 -9.76 -5.24
N GLY A 66 -2.88 -9.73 -4.10
CA GLY A 66 -3.35 -10.92 -3.39
C GLY A 66 -4.37 -11.76 -4.16
N GLU A 67 -4.56 -12.98 -3.68
CA GLU A 67 -5.59 -13.91 -4.16
C GLU A 67 -6.78 -14.08 -3.21
N THR A 68 -6.66 -13.54 -1.99
CA THR A 68 -7.72 -13.51 -1.00
C THR A 68 -8.51 -12.20 -1.15
N PRO A 69 -9.85 -12.25 -1.19
CA PRO A 69 -10.67 -11.04 -1.16
C PRO A 69 -10.36 -10.16 0.06
N TYR A 70 -10.24 -8.86 -0.15
CA TYR A 70 -10.10 -7.85 0.91
C TYR A 70 -11.48 -7.35 1.35
N ASP A 71 -12.26 -8.22 1.98
CA ASP A 71 -13.65 -7.98 2.42
C ASP A 71 -13.76 -7.89 3.95
N ILE A 72 -12.69 -7.46 4.61
CA ILE A 72 -12.53 -7.49 6.08
C ILE A 72 -13.27 -6.34 6.79
N HIS A 73 -13.94 -5.44 6.05
CA HIS A 73 -14.73 -4.35 6.61
C HIS A 73 -16.22 -4.52 6.36
N PRO A 74 -17.10 -4.14 7.30
CA PRO A 74 -18.56 -4.20 7.10
C PRO A 74 -19.04 -3.48 5.83
N GLY A 75 -18.36 -2.41 5.44
CA GLY A 75 -18.67 -1.65 4.22
C GLY A 75 -18.23 -2.29 2.91
N ASP A 76 -17.56 -3.45 2.94
CA ASP A 76 -17.09 -4.18 1.77
C ASP A 76 -18.07 -5.27 1.31
N VAL A 77 -19.13 -5.55 2.09
CA VAL A 77 -20.14 -6.57 1.76
C VAL A 77 -20.72 -6.34 0.37
N GLY A 78 -20.69 -7.38 -0.46
CA GLY A 78 -21.20 -7.35 -1.85
C GLY A 78 -20.29 -6.66 -2.86
N LYS A 79 -19.10 -6.19 -2.45
CA LYS A 79 -18.13 -5.55 -3.36
C LYS A 79 -17.07 -6.55 -3.81
N THR A 80 -16.62 -6.41 -5.06
CA THR A 80 -15.45 -7.14 -5.54
C THR A 80 -14.19 -6.49 -4.98
N CYS A 81 -13.59 -7.13 -3.98
CA CYS A 81 -12.35 -6.68 -3.34
C CYS A 81 -11.16 -7.59 -3.69
N LEU A 82 -11.09 -8.07 -4.94
CA LEU A 82 -10.07 -9.00 -5.39
C LEU A 82 -9.64 -8.67 -6.83
N TRP A 83 -8.36 -8.32 -7.02
CA TRP A 83 -7.82 -7.92 -8.32
C TRP A 83 -6.89 -8.95 -8.94
N LYS A 84 -6.24 -9.80 -8.14
CA LYS A 84 -5.25 -10.79 -8.62
C LYS A 84 -4.16 -10.16 -9.49
N ALA A 85 -3.72 -8.94 -9.14
CA ALA A 85 -2.84 -8.15 -10.00
C ALA A 85 -1.40 -8.68 -10.11
N HIS A 86 -1.06 -9.77 -9.43
CA HIS A 86 0.25 -10.42 -9.53
C HIS A 86 0.58 -10.90 -10.95
N THR A 87 -0.42 -11.12 -11.81
CA THR A 87 -0.21 -11.50 -13.22
C THR A 87 0.30 -10.33 -14.09
N GLN A 88 0.00 -9.10 -13.68
CA GLN A 88 0.29 -7.85 -14.40
C GLN A 88 1.38 -7.00 -13.72
N VAL A 89 1.97 -7.48 -12.64
CA VAL A 89 3.04 -6.77 -11.90
C VAL A 89 4.29 -7.64 -11.87
N GLN A 90 5.41 -7.09 -12.33
CA GLN A 90 6.71 -7.78 -12.33
C GLN A 90 7.44 -7.62 -11.00
N THR A 91 7.41 -6.41 -10.44
CA THR A 91 8.14 -6.05 -9.21
C THR A 91 7.26 -5.19 -8.31
N LEU A 92 7.30 -5.45 -7.01
CA LEU A 92 6.85 -4.52 -5.98
C LEU A 92 8.05 -4.10 -5.13
N THR A 93 8.41 -2.83 -5.23
CA THR A 93 9.40 -2.18 -4.36
C THR A 93 8.69 -1.43 -3.25
N THR A 94 8.97 -1.78 -2.00
CA THR A 94 8.42 -1.08 -0.83
C THR A 94 9.47 -0.17 -0.19
N LEU A 95 9.05 1.04 0.17
CA LEU A 95 9.90 2.07 0.79
C LEU A 95 9.36 2.38 2.19
N GLY A 96 10.07 1.98 3.24
CA GLY A 96 9.66 2.25 4.63
C GLY A 96 8.25 1.75 4.97
N THR A 97 7.81 0.66 4.34
CA THR A 97 6.45 0.12 4.51
C THR A 97 6.37 -0.72 5.78
N PRO A 98 5.44 -0.43 6.70
CA PRO A 98 5.16 -1.35 7.79
C PRO A 98 4.44 -2.58 7.25
N HIS A 99 4.94 -3.77 7.61
CA HIS A 99 4.32 -5.04 7.22
C HIS A 99 3.49 -5.68 8.33
N VAL A 100 3.56 -5.11 9.53
CA VAL A 100 2.76 -5.41 10.73
C VAL A 100 2.53 -4.10 11.47
N SER A 101 1.46 -4.00 12.27
CA SER A 101 1.27 -2.89 13.21
C SER A 101 0.43 -3.32 14.41
N GLN A 102 0.67 -2.67 15.54
CA GLN A 102 -0.15 -2.76 16.74
C GLN A 102 -1.13 -1.57 16.86
N GLU A 103 -1.05 -0.59 15.96
CA GLU A 103 -1.95 0.56 15.99
C GLU A 103 -3.37 0.15 15.66
N ARG A 104 -4.32 0.49 16.55
CA ARG A 104 -5.74 0.10 16.43
C ARG A 104 -6.34 0.40 15.06
N TRP A 105 -5.94 1.51 14.44
CA TRP A 105 -6.48 1.99 13.17
C TRP A 105 -5.91 1.25 11.95
N THR A 106 -4.70 0.70 12.00
CA THR A 106 -4.09 0.01 10.85
C THR A 106 -4.00 -1.50 11.05
N LYS A 107 -4.13 -1.96 12.30
CA LYS A 107 -4.00 -3.35 12.72
C LYS A 107 -4.85 -4.31 11.88
N ARG A 108 -6.15 -4.04 11.69
CA ARG A 108 -7.02 -4.93 10.90
C ARG A 108 -6.50 -5.13 9.47
N ASN A 109 -6.10 -4.05 8.81
CA ASN A 109 -5.59 -4.09 7.42
C ASN A 109 -4.23 -4.81 7.36
N LEU A 110 -3.36 -4.55 8.34
CA LEU A 110 -2.04 -5.15 8.40
C LEU A 110 -2.07 -6.61 8.86
N ASP A 111 -3.04 -7.03 9.67
CA ASP A 111 -3.29 -8.43 10.01
C ASP A 111 -3.73 -9.21 8.77
N PHE A 112 -4.62 -8.64 7.94
CA PHE A 112 -4.97 -9.23 6.64
C PHE A 112 -3.74 -9.38 5.73
N VAL A 113 -2.92 -8.33 5.62
CA VAL A 113 -1.70 -8.35 4.82
C VAL A 113 -0.68 -9.36 5.37
N LYS A 114 -0.52 -9.47 6.68
CA LYS A 114 0.34 -10.44 7.35
C LYS A 114 -0.08 -11.87 7.02
N ASN A 115 -1.38 -12.15 7.02
CA ASN A 115 -1.95 -13.47 6.77
C ASN A 115 -2.09 -13.79 5.27
N SER A 116 -1.88 -12.80 4.40
CA SER A 116 -1.89 -12.96 2.95
C SER A 116 -0.47 -13.27 2.45
N PRO A 117 -0.23 -14.46 1.84
CA PRO A 117 1.07 -14.84 1.32
C PRO A 117 1.62 -13.85 0.28
N LEU A 118 2.94 -13.69 0.25
CA LEU A 118 3.62 -13.01 -0.85
C LEU A 118 3.49 -13.83 -2.13
N ARG A 119 3.54 -13.16 -3.27
CA ARG A 119 3.37 -13.78 -4.57
C ARG A 119 4.73 -14.16 -5.16
N PRO A 120 5.04 -15.46 -5.31
CA PRO A 120 6.34 -15.88 -5.83
C PRO A 120 6.60 -15.40 -7.26
N GLU A 121 5.54 -15.10 -8.02
CA GLU A 121 5.60 -14.60 -9.39
C GLU A 121 6.03 -13.12 -9.46
N VAL A 122 5.92 -12.40 -8.34
CA VAL A 122 6.27 -10.97 -8.22
C VAL A 122 7.59 -10.83 -7.48
N ARG A 123 8.53 -10.08 -8.04
CA ARG A 123 9.76 -9.73 -7.33
C ARG A 123 9.45 -8.74 -6.22
N HIS A 124 9.59 -9.16 -4.96
CA HIS A 124 9.42 -8.29 -3.80
C HIS A 124 10.78 -7.72 -3.36
N THR A 125 10.91 -6.38 -3.37
CA THR A 125 12.10 -5.67 -2.88
C THR A 125 11.69 -4.74 -1.76
N CYS A 126 12.26 -4.92 -0.57
CA CYS A 126 12.02 -4.00 0.56
C CYS A 126 13.26 -3.14 0.77
N VAL A 127 13.07 -1.82 0.67
CA VAL A 127 14.09 -0.84 1.01
C VAL A 127 13.74 -0.26 2.38
N ALA A 128 14.49 -0.71 3.38
CA ALA A 128 14.45 -0.16 4.73
C ALA A 128 15.74 0.63 4.98
N GLY A 129 15.59 1.80 5.59
CA GLY A 129 16.70 2.61 6.08
C GLY A 129 16.74 2.60 7.60
N LYS A 130 17.75 3.24 8.18
CA LYS A 130 17.78 3.53 9.62
C LYS A 130 16.64 4.48 9.97
N ALA A 131 15.78 4.08 10.90
CA ALA A 131 14.76 4.97 11.44
C ALA A 131 15.41 6.00 12.38
N ILE A 132 14.92 7.24 12.34
CA ILE A 132 15.29 8.29 13.28
C ILE A 132 14.04 8.62 14.08
N LEU A 133 14.08 8.39 15.40
CA LEU A 133 13.00 8.78 16.27
C LEU A 133 12.88 10.31 16.27
N GLY A 134 11.73 10.81 15.81
CA GLY A 134 11.43 12.24 15.81
C GLY A 134 11.22 12.77 17.23
N SER A 135 11.17 14.10 17.41
CA SER A 135 10.75 14.67 18.69
C SER A 135 9.21 14.75 18.77
N PRO A 136 8.56 14.38 19.90
CA PRO A 136 7.13 14.55 20.08
C PRO A 136 6.80 16.04 20.24
N LYS A 137 6.41 16.69 19.14
CA LYS A 137 5.91 18.08 19.13
C LYS A 137 4.41 18.05 18.83
N LEU A 138 3.64 19.03 19.32
CA LEU A 138 2.18 19.14 19.11
C LEU A 138 1.74 18.93 17.64
N GLY A 139 2.51 19.42 16.66
CA GLY A 139 2.21 19.24 15.23
C GLY A 139 2.57 17.87 14.62
N ASN A 140 3.46 17.11 15.27
CA ASN A 140 3.97 15.82 14.77
C ASN A 140 3.59 14.64 15.67
N TRP A 141 2.84 14.88 16.75
CA TRP A 141 2.54 13.87 17.77
C TRP A 141 1.88 12.62 17.19
N PHE A 142 0.95 12.78 16.24
CA PHE A 142 0.30 11.64 15.58
C PHE A 142 1.32 10.75 14.84
N THR A 143 2.17 11.34 14.01
CA THR A 143 3.21 10.61 13.28
C THR A 143 4.25 10.01 14.22
N TYR A 144 4.65 10.74 15.26
CA TYR A 144 5.56 10.24 16.29
C TYR A 144 5.00 8.99 16.97
N SER A 145 3.79 9.07 17.53
CA SER A 145 3.16 7.96 18.25
C SER A 145 2.90 6.75 17.36
N SER A 146 2.50 6.97 16.10
CA SER A 146 2.33 5.87 15.14
C SER A 146 3.66 5.16 14.85
N TYR A 147 4.72 5.91 14.56
CA TYR A 147 6.03 5.30 14.28
C TYR A 147 6.65 4.66 15.51
N GLU A 148 6.45 5.21 16.71
CA GLU A 148 6.90 4.59 17.97
C GLU A 148 6.20 3.24 18.21
N LEU A 149 4.88 3.16 17.99
CA LEU A 149 4.13 1.90 18.12
C LEU A 149 4.45 0.87 17.04
N THR A 150 4.77 1.33 15.83
CA THR A 150 4.97 0.45 14.66
C THR A 150 6.43 0.03 14.49
N CYS A 151 7.38 0.91 14.79
CA CYS A 151 8.82 0.71 14.57
C CYS A 151 9.67 0.80 15.85
N GLY A 152 9.12 1.22 16.99
CA GLY A 152 9.89 1.44 18.23
C GLY A 152 10.71 2.74 18.20
N ALA A 153 11.81 2.76 18.96
CA ALA A 153 12.67 3.93 19.15
C ALA A 153 13.75 4.13 18.07
N GLY A 154 13.72 3.34 16.99
CA GLY A 154 14.75 3.36 15.93
C GLY A 154 15.30 2.00 15.62
#